data_AF-A0A7Y8X4L2-F1
#
_entry.id   AF-A0A7Y8X4L2-F1
#
_cell.length_a   1.000
_cell.length_b   1.000
_cell.length_c   1.000
_cell.angle_alpha   90.00
_cell.angle_beta   90.00
_cell.angle_gamma   90.00
#
_symmetry.space_group_name_H-M   'P 1'
#
loop_
_entity.id
_entity.type
_entity.pdbx_description
1 polymer ?
#
loop_
_entity_poly.entity_id
_entity_poly.type
_entity_poly.pdbx_seq_one_letter_code
_entity_poly.pdbx_strand_id
1 'polypeptide(L)'
;LFRCGAVGVVISQFPDVEQGFGLVVARAAAEAVAEGKSGKKAAQEVVSRSGDRWGVVYDQGEYAALADDLDGRWTGVGLWPERRADGRIEIDKVQPGSPADRAGLRAGDRLLDVDGRIVTGLRVPEVVALLRGRAGTPVVVRYGRDGAPDLTETLRREQLRTEPVTVRELPGGITVIKVAAFSRGSGDRVKAAVRAAPPGAGVMLDLRGNPGGLVTEAVTAASAFLDGGLVATYDVRGDERALYAAPGGDTARPVVALVDGGTMSAAELVTGALQDRGRAVAVGTRTFGKGSVQMPTQLPGGSVAELTVGTYRTPAGRSLDGKGITPDLAAGTAVEERARAVLGGLGAGS
;
A
#
# COMPACT_ATOMS: atom_id res chain seq x y z
N LEU A 1 4.12 -21.05 -2.16
CA LEU A 1 3.02 -20.05 -2.23
C LEU A 1 3.25 -19.04 -1.11
N PHE A 2 4.08 -18.01 -1.33
CA PHE A 2 4.53 -17.14 -0.24
C PHE A 2 3.63 -15.92 -0.06
N ARG A 3 3.17 -15.76 1.19
CA ARG A 3 2.36 -14.65 1.70
C ARG A 3 3.18 -13.38 1.69
N CYS A 4 2.81 -12.46 0.79
CA CYS A 4 3.23 -11.08 0.87
C CYS A 4 2.55 -10.49 2.12
N GLY A 5 3.32 -9.96 3.07
CA GLY A 5 2.79 -9.13 4.18
C GLY A 5 2.31 -7.78 3.64
N ALA A 6 1.43 -7.82 2.64
CA ALA A 6 0.80 -6.65 2.06
C ALA A 6 -0.25 -6.18 3.05
N VAL A 7 0.02 -5.04 3.68
CA VAL A 7 -0.92 -4.26 4.49
C VAL A 7 -2.26 -4.24 3.77
N GLY A 8 -3.22 -5.01 4.27
CA GLY A 8 -4.52 -5.16 3.63
C GLY A 8 -5.33 -3.88 3.73
N VAL A 9 -6.50 -3.91 3.11
CA VAL A 9 -7.63 -3.08 3.54
C VAL A 9 -7.86 -3.45 5.02
N VAL A 10 -7.27 -2.69 5.94
CA VAL A 10 -7.47 -2.90 7.37
C VAL A 10 -8.66 -2.05 7.80
N ILE A 11 -9.74 -2.74 8.13
CA ILE A 11 -10.91 -2.12 8.75
C ILE A 11 -10.75 -2.28 10.26
N SER A 12 -10.13 -1.30 10.93
CA SER A 12 -9.80 -1.35 12.37
C SER A 12 -10.83 -0.68 13.28
N GLN A 13 -11.93 -0.13 12.74
CA GLN A 13 -12.86 0.74 13.50
C GLN A 13 -14.30 0.22 13.65
N PHE A 14 -14.58 -1.05 13.38
CA PHE A 14 -15.93 -1.60 13.63
C PHE A 14 -15.87 -2.78 14.61
N PRO A 15 -16.54 -2.68 15.77
CA PRO A 15 -16.71 -3.81 16.66
C PRO A 15 -17.71 -4.80 16.04
N ASP A 16 -17.56 -6.07 16.39
CA ASP A 16 -18.54 -7.15 16.15
C ASP A 16 -18.57 -7.81 14.75
N VAL A 17 -17.47 -8.46 14.36
CA VAL A 17 -17.57 -9.58 13.41
C VAL A 17 -16.71 -10.76 13.86
N GLU A 18 -17.07 -11.37 14.98
CA GLU A 18 -16.35 -12.50 15.57
C GLU A 18 -17.12 -13.82 15.44
N GLN A 19 -17.50 -14.24 14.22
CA GLN A 19 -18.11 -15.57 14.02
C GLN A 19 -17.53 -16.30 12.81
N GLY A 20 -17.44 -17.64 12.86
CA GLY A 20 -17.02 -18.54 11.77
C GLY A 20 -15.51 -18.87 11.74
N PHE A 21 -14.83 -18.64 10.61
CA PHE A 21 -13.43 -19.09 10.40
C PHE A 21 -12.41 -18.50 11.40
N GLY A 22 -12.62 -17.27 11.88
CA GLY A 22 -11.77 -16.66 12.91
C GLY A 22 -11.80 -17.45 14.22
N LEU A 23 -12.96 -18.02 14.59
CA LEU A 23 -13.09 -18.88 15.77
C LEU A 23 -12.33 -20.20 15.60
N VAL A 24 -12.29 -20.76 14.38
CA VAL A 24 -11.52 -21.98 14.09
C VAL A 24 -10.02 -21.70 14.26
N VAL A 25 -9.54 -20.57 13.76
CA VAL A 25 -8.14 -20.13 13.91
C VAL A 25 -7.81 -19.87 15.38
N ALA A 26 -8.68 -19.15 16.10
CA ALA A 26 -8.52 -18.86 17.52
C ALA A 26 -8.53 -20.12 18.39
N ARG A 27 -9.42 -21.07 18.10
CA ARG A 27 -9.49 -22.36 18.80
C ARG A 27 -8.22 -23.18 18.60
N ALA A 28 -7.73 -23.30 17.36
CA ALA A 28 -6.49 -24.01 17.09
C ALA A 28 -5.28 -23.37 17.80
N ALA A 29 -5.24 -22.03 17.86
CA ALA A 29 -4.24 -21.31 18.65
C ALA A 29 -4.37 -21.60 20.15
N ALA A 30 -5.60 -21.60 20.69
CA ALA A 30 -5.88 -21.87 22.10
C ALA A 30 -5.45 -23.29 22.53
N GLU A 31 -5.85 -24.30 21.75
CA GLU A 31 -5.52 -25.71 22.01
C GLU A 31 -4.00 -25.92 22.00
N ALA A 32 -3.30 -25.35 21.01
CA ALA A 32 -1.84 -25.42 20.96
C ALA A 32 -1.17 -24.76 22.17
N VAL A 33 -1.64 -23.59 22.60
CA VAL A 33 -1.10 -22.90 23.79
C VAL A 33 -1.35 -23.72 25.06
N ALA A 34 -2.53 -24.33 25.20
CA ALA A 34 -2.85 -25.20 26.34
C ALA A 34 -1.93 -26.43 26.42
N GLU A 35 -1.45 -26.91 25.27
CA GLU A 35 -0.46 -27.99 25.16
C GLU A 35 1.01 -27.53 25.26
N GLY A 36 1.26 -26.25 25.55
CA GLY A 36 2.61 -25.68 25.61
C GLY A 36 3.29 -25.48 24.24
N LYS A 37 2.53 -25.53 23.15
CA LYS A 37 2.99 -25.32 21.77
C LYS A 37 2.74 -23.87 21.32
N SER A 38 3.30 -23.52 20.16
CA SER A 38 3.14 -22.16 19.59
C SER A 38 1.75 -21.96 18.98
N GLY A 39 0.94 -21.08 19.59
CA GLY A 39 -0.36 -20.66 19.06
C GLY A 39 -0.27 -20.03 17.66
N LYS A 40 0.75 -19.20 17.40
CA LYS A 40 1.02 -18.62 16.08
C LYS A 40 1.21 -19.71 15.01
N LYS A 41 2.04 -20.73 15.27
CA LYS A 41 2.27 -21.81 14.28
C LYS A 41 1.00 -22.59 13.99
N ALA A 42 0.22 -22.93 15.02
CA ALA A 42 -1.05 -23.64 14.85
C ALA A 42 -2.07 -22.82 14.05
N ALA A 43 -2.20 -21.52 14.37
CA ALA A 43 -3.03 -20.60 13.60
C ALA A 43 -2.54 -20.50 12.13
N GLN A 44 -1.23 -20.35 11.92
CA GLN A 44 -0.66 -20.29 10.56
C GLN A 44 -0.97 -21.53 9.74
N GLU A 45 -0.91 -22.72 10.33
CA GLU A 45 -1.26 -23.98 9.69
C GLU A 45 -2.73 -24.00 9.24
N VAL A 46 -3.66 -23.63 10.13
CA VAL A 46 -5.09 -23.52 9.79
C VAL A 46 -5.33 -22.53 8.65
N VAL A 47 -4.77 -21.30 8.75
CA VAL A 47 -4.94 -20.29 7.69
C VAL A 47 -4.29 -20.75 6.39
N SER A 48 -3.18 -21.50 6.42
CA SER A 48 -2.55 -22.01 5.19
C SER A 48 -3.41 -23.04 4.45
N ARG A 49 -4.25 -23.78 5.18
CA ARG A 49 -5.13 -24.83 4.64
C ARG A 49 -6.49 -24.30 4.18
N SER A 50 -6.84 -23.06 4.49
CA SER A 50 -8.17 -22.50 4.19
C SER A 50 -8.34 -22.07 2.73
N GLY A 51 -7.26 -22.00 1.95
CA GLY A 51 -7.29 -21.39 0.62
C GLY A 51 -7.34 -19.86 0.64
N ASP A 52 -7.33 -19.24 1.82
CA ASP A 52 -7.19 -17.78 1.94
C ASP A 52 -5.79 -17.35 1.48
N ARG A 53 -5.74 -16.77 0.28
CA ARG A 53 -4.52 -16.28 -0.36
C ARG A 53 -3.90 -15.11 0.40
N TRP A 54 -4.70 -14.35 1.12
CA TRP A 54 -4.30 -13.10 1.78
C TRP A 54 -4.13 -13.24 3.28
N GLY A 55 -4.73 -14.26 3.88
CA GLY A 55 -4.69 -14.52 5.32
C GLY A 55 -3.26 -14.59 5.86
N VAL A 56 -2.96 -13.86 6.93
CA VAL A 56 -1.64 -13.86 7.59
C VAL A 56 -1.85 -13.96 9.10
N VAL A 57 -0.90 -14.59 9.80
CA VAL A 57 -0.87 -14.57 11.26
C VAL A 57 0.43 -13.96 11.71
N TYR A 58 0.31 -12.89 12.48
CA TYR A 58 1.37 -12.11 13.07
C TYR A 58 1.56 -12.50 14.54
N ASP A 59 2.78 -12.49 15.05
CA ASP A 59 2.98 -12.33 16.49
C ASP A 59 2.77 -10.88 16.93
N GLN A 60 2.83 -10.64 18.24
CA GLN A 60 2.63 -9.32 18.83
C GLN A 60 3.61 -8.26 18.29
N GLY A 61 4.87 -8.63 18.05
CA GLY A 61 5.89 -7.72 17.55
C GLY A 61 5.69 -7.38 16.08
N GLU A 62 5.36 -8.39 15.27
CA GLU A 62 5.03 -8.22 13.85
C GLU A 62 3.75 -7.38 13.67
N TYR A 63 2.72 -7.61 14.48
CA TYR A 63 1.48 -6.82 14.41
C TYR A 63 1.68 -5.38 14.90
N ALA A 64 2.51 -5.16 15.93
CA ALA A 64 2.88 -3.81 16.36
C ALA A 64 3.62 -3.04 15.25
N ALA A 65 4.53 -3.70 14.52
CA ALA A 65 5.21 -3.08 13.37
C ALA A 65 4.23 -2.74 12.23
N LEU A 66 3.23 -3.59 11.97
CA LEU A 66 2.16 -3.31 11.01
C LEU A 66 1.31 -2.10 11.45
N ALA A 67 0.96 -2.01 12.73
CA ALA A 67 0.20 -0.88 13.27
C ALA A 67 1.00 0.43 13.18
N ASP A 68 2.30 0.39 13.45
CA ASP A 68 3.19 1.52 13.24
C ASP A 68 3.15 1.97 11.77
N ASP A 69 3.28 1.04 10.80
CA ASP A 69 3.28 1.35 9.37
C ASP A 69 1.99 2.10 8.98
N LEU A 70 0.84 1.64 9.48
CA LEU A 70 -0.46 2.28 9.29
C LEU A 70 -0.56 3.66 9.96
N ASP A 71 0.20 3.90 11.03
CA ASP A 71 0.36 5.21 11.64
C ASP A 71 1.40 6.10 10.91
N GLY A 72 1.94 5.65 9.77
CA GLY A 72 2.96 6.37 8.99
C GLY A 72 4.36 6.31 9.61
N ARG A 73 4.56 5.35 10.51
CA ARG A 73 5.83 5.05 11.17
C ARG A 73 6.28 3.69 10.69
N TRP A 74 7.36 3.56 9.95
CA TRP A 74 7.81 2.22 9.55
C TRP A 74 9.15 1.90 10.20
N THR A 75 9.38 0.63 10.50
CA THR A 75 10.65 0.22 11.10
C THR A 75 11.53 -0.49 10.06
N GLY A 76 12.70 0.08 9.80
CA GLY A 76 13.70 -0.49 8.90
C GLY A 76 14.88 0.45 8.71
N VAL A 77 15.47 0.45 7.50
CA VAL A 77 16.76 1.13 7.27
C VAL A 77 16.68 2.39 6.42
N GLY A 78 15.51 2.75 5.88
CA GLY A 78 15.36 4.00 5.13
C GLY A 78 15.71 3.92 3.65
N LEU A 79 15.52 2.78 3.00
CA LEU A 79 15.75 2.63 1.57
C LEU A 79 14.54 2.01 0.86
N TRP A 80 14.33 2.41 -0.40
CA TRP A 80 13.29 1.87 -1.28
C TRP A 80 13.96 1.06 -2.38
N PRO A 81 13.76 -0.26 -2.44
CA PRO A 81 14.24 -1.07 -3.53
C PRO A 81 13.28 -1.01 -4.71
N GLU A 82 13.85 -0.97 -5.92
CA GLU A 82 13.13 -1.13 -7.19
C GLU A 82 13.71 -2.33 -7.93
N ARG A 83 12.84 -3.10 -8.59
CA ARG A 83 13.26 -4.22 -9.45
C ARG A 83 13.39 -3.74 -10.89
N ARG A 84 14.58 -3.86 -11.46
CA ARG A 84 14.85 -3.59 -12.88
C ARG A 84 14.32 -4.72 -13.77
N ALA A 85 14.20 -4.44 -15.07
CA ALA A 85 13.68 -5.39 -16.06
C ALA A 85 14.49 -6.70 -16.13
N ASP A 86 15.80 -6.62 -15.89
CA ASP A 86 16.73 -7.76 -15.83
C ASP A 86 16.68 -8.53 -14.50
N GLY A 87 15.81 -8.14 -13.56
CA GLY A 87 15.63 -8.78 -12.27
C GLY A 87 16.60 -8.35 -11.18
N ARG A 88 17.52 -7.40 -11.45
CA ARG A 88 18.35 -6.78 -10.41
C ARG A 88 17.50 -5.92 -9.48
N ILE A 89 17.95 -5.80 -8.23
CA ILE A 89 17.38 -4.89 -7.25
C ILE A 89 18.30 -3.69 -7.13
N GLU A 90 17.77 -2.51 -7.40
CA GLU A 90 18.48 -1.24 -7.22
C GLU A 90 17.80 -0.43 -6.13
N ILE A 91 18.57 0.41 -5.45
CA ILE A 91 18.03 1.39 -4.53
C ILE A 91 17.47 2.55 -5.37
N ASP A 92 16.15 2.72 -5.36
CA ASP A 92 15.48 3.86 -6.01
C ASP A 92 15.65 5.14 -5.17
N LYS A 93 15.45 5.00 -3.86
CA LYS A 93 15.52 6.14 -2.92
C LYS A 93 16.16 5.74 -1.62
N VAL A 94 16.89 6.69 -1.04
CA VAL A 94 17.35 6.66 0.36
C VAL A 94 16.72 7.83 1.10
N GLN A 95 16.17 7.59 2.29
CA GLN A 95 15.59 8.64 3.12
C GLN A 95 16.71 9.41 3.82
N PRO A 96 16.76 10.75 3.69
CA PRO A 96 17.72 11.57 4.42
C PRO A 96 17.65 11.34 5.93
N GLY A 97 18.80 11.27 6.58
CA GLY A 97 18.96 11.03 8.01
C GLY A 97 18.69 9.60 8.47
N SER A 98 18.32 8.68 7.57
CA SER A 98 18.06 7.27 7.90
C SER A 98 19.34 6.45 8.14
N PRO A 99 19.24 5.23 8.69
CA PRO A 99 20.39 4.32 8.81
C PRO A 99 21.14 4.09 7.49
N ALA A 100 20.43 3.90 6.38
CA ALA A 100 21.02 3.71 5.06
C ALA A 100 21.76 4.97 4.57
N ASP A 101 21.19 6.16 4.81
CA ASP A 101 21.81 7.43 4.44
C ASP A 101 23.11 7.66 5.22
N ARG A 102 23.09 7.42 6.54
CA ARG A 102 24.27 7.56 7.41
C ARG A 102 25.37 6.54 7.09
N ALA A 103 25.01 5.38 6.53
CA ALA A 103 25.95 4.39 6.01
C ALA A 103 26.41 4.69 4.57
N GLY A 104 25.93 5.77 3.95
CA GLY A 104 26.39 6.23 2.64
C GLY A 104 25.82 5.43 1.45
N LEU A 105 24.74 4.68 1.65
CA LEU A 105 23.97 4.07 0.55
C LEU A 105 23.30 5.19 -0.26
N ARG A 106 23.16 4.98 -1.57
CA ARG A 106 22.66 5.98 -2.51
C ARG A 106 21.67 5.38 -3.49
N ALA A 107 20.82 6.24 -4.05
CA ALA A 107 20.04 5.87 -5.22
C ALA A 107 20.97 5.40 -6.36
N GLY A 108 20.59 4.32 -7.04
CA GLY A 108 21.38 3.66 -8.07
C GLY A 108 22.32 2.56 -7.58
N ASP A 109 22.57 2.44 -6.26
CA ASP A 109 23.33 1.30 -5.73
C ASP A 109 22.58 -0.01 -5.99
N ARG A 110 23.30 -1.05 -6.42
CA ARG A 110 22.73 -2.38 -6.64
C ARG A 110 22.72 -3.17 -5.36
N LEU A 111 21.53 -3.50 -4.85
CA LEU A 111 21.39 -4.34 -3.68
C LEU A 111 21.64 -5.80 -4.08
N LEU A 112 22.63 -6.46 -3.48
CA LEU A 112 23.06 -7.81 -3.85
C LEU A 112 22.61 -8.85 -2.83
N ASP A 113 22.68 -8.51 -1.55
CA ASP A 113 22.42 -9.42 -0.44
C ASP A 113 21.86 -8.68 0.79
N VAL A 114 20.98 -9.34 1.54
CA VAL A 114 20.50 -8.89 2.86
C VAL A 114 20.55 -10.07 3.83
N ASP A 115 21.30 -9.93 4.93
CA ASP A 115 21.52 -10.97 5.96
C ASP A 115 21.97 -12.34 5.39
N GLY A 116 22.83 -12.34 4.37
CA GLY A 116 23.34 -13.54 3.70
C GLY A 116 22.39 -14.14 2.66
N ARG A 117 21.27 -13.47 2.37
CA ARG A 117 20.31 -13.87 1.34
C ARG A 117 20.44 -12.99 0.10
N ILE A 118 20.81 -13.61 -1.02
CA ILE A 118 20.84 -12.98 -2.35
C ILE A 118 19.44 -12.45 -2.70
N VAL A 119 19.38 -11.17 -3.10
CA VAL A 119 18.11 -10.51 -3.42
C VAL A 119 17.79 -10.44 -4.91
N THR A 120 18.76 -10.70 -5.78
CA THR A 120 18.54 -10.75 -7.24
C THR A 120 17.43 -11.74 -7.61
N GLY A 121 16.49 -11.32 -8.45
CA GLY A 121 15.36 -12.15 -8.86
C GLY A 121 14.19 -12.19 -7.88
N LEU A 122 14.37 -11.72 -6.63
CA LEU A 122 13.26 -11.54 -5.70
C LEU A 122 12.32 -10.42 -6.19
N ARG A 123 11.07 -10.48 -5.75
CA ARG A 123 10.10 -9.39 -5.91
C ARG A 123 10.39 -8.32 -4.86
N VAL A 124 10.10 -7.07 -5.19
CA VAL A 124 10.29 -5.91 -4.28
C VAL A 124 9.75 -6.16 -2.87
N PRO A 125 8.53 -6.72 -2.67
CA PRO A 125 8.02 -6.96 -1.32
C PRO A 125 8.83 -7.99 -0.50
N GLU A 126 9.48 -8.95 -1.17
CA GLU A 126 10.32 -9.95 -0.51
C GLU A 126 11.60 -9.32 0.02
N VAL A 127 12.19 -8.40 -0.75
CA VAL A 127 13.36 -7.61 -0.32
C VAL A 127 13.01 -6.69 0.85
N VAL A 128 11.87 -5.98 0.75
CA VAL A 128 11.38 -5.10 1.82
C VAL A 128 11.20 -5.88 3.13
N ALA A 129 10.69 -7.11 3.07
CA ALA A 129 10.53 -7.95 4.26
C ALA A 129 11.86 -8.28 4.95
N LEU A 130 12.96 -8.44 4.21
CA LEU A 130 14.30 -8.69 4.77
C LEU A 130 14.88 -7.44 5.45
N LEU A 131 14.66 -6.27 4.86
CA LEU A 131 15.16 -4.99 5.37
C LEU A 131 14.40 -4.52 6.61
N ARG A 132 13.16 -4.99 6.79
CA ARG A 132 12.32 -4.72 7.96
C ARG A 132 12.63 -5.65 9.12
N GLY A 133 12.17 -5.25 10.32
CA GLY A 133 12.40 -5.98 11.56
C GLY A 133 12.19 -5.09 12.76
N ARG A 134 12.46 -5.61 13.96
CA ARG A 134 12.31 -4.84 15.20
C ARG A 134 13.31 -3.68 15.27
N ALA A 135 12.87 -2.54 15.80
CA ALA A 135 13.73 -1.37 15.97
C ALA A 135 14.94 -1.73 16.86
N GLY A 136 16.11 -1.18 16.53
CA GLY A 136 17.39 -1.43 17.18
C GLY A 136 18.12 -2.70 16.71
N THR A 137 17.44 -3.62 16.02
CA THR A 137 18.09 -4.85 15.50
C THR A 137 18.99 -4.56 14.30
N PRO A 138 20.12 -5.27 14.15
CA PRO A 138 21.01 -5.09 13.01
C PRO A 138 20.47 -5.79 11.75
N VAL A 139 20.85 -5.28 10.58
CA VAL A 139 20.72 -5.93 9.27
C VAL A 139 21.97 -5.68 8.47
N VAL A 140 22.52 -6.73 7.87
CA VAL A 140 23.71 -6.66 7.04
C VAL A 140 23.28 -6.55 5.59
N VAL A 141 23.78 -5.54 4.89
CA VAL A 141 23.45 -5.25 3.50
C VAL A 141 24.73 -5.27 2.66
N ARG A 142 24.76 -6.09 1.61
CA ARG A 142 25.81 -6.04 0.58
C ARG A 142 25.28 -5.37 -0.67
N TYR A 143 26.02 -4.40 -1.19
CA TYR A 143 25.63 -3.65 -2.38
C TYR A 143 26.83 -3.34 -3.28
N GLY A 144 26.55 -3.19 -4.57
CA GLY A 144 27.54 -2.80 -5.58
C GLY A 144 27.31 -1.37 -6.05
N ARG A 145 28.39 -0.63 -6.27
CA ARG A 145 28.39 0.73 -6.84
C ARG A 145 29.27 0.75 -8.09
N ASP A 146 28.81 1.42 -9.15
CA ASP A 146 29.54 1.45 -10.41
C ASP A 146 30.96 1.99 -10.24
N GLY A 147 31.93 1.24 -10.79
CA GLY A 147 33.36 1.54 -10.67
C GLY A 147 34.00 1.25 -9.31
N ALA A 148 33.27 0.64 -8.37
CA ALA A 148 33.77 0.30 -7.03
C ALA A 148 33.60 -1.22 -6.74
N PRO A 149 34.43 -1.80 -5.85
CA PRO A 149 34.19 -3.15 -5.33
C PRO A 149 32.88 -3.19 -4.51
N ASP A 150 32.31 -4.37 -4.38
CA ASP A 150 31.13 -4.60 -3.53
C ASP A 150 31.42 -4.17 -2.09
N LEU A 151 30.46 -3.48 -1.48
CA LEU A 151 30.52 -2.97 -0.12
C LEU A 151 29.55 -3.75 0.78
N THR A 152 29.88 -3.88 2.06
CA THR A 152 29.02 -4.52 3.07
C THR A 152 28.87 -3.59 4.26
N GLU A 153 27.63 -3.27 4.61
CA GLU A 153 27.30 -2.36 5.71
C GLU A 153 26.36 -3.03 6.71
N THR A 154 26.59 -2.78 8.00
CA THR A 154 25.66 -3.20 9.06
C THR A 154 24.81 -2.01 9.48
N LEU A 155 23.53 -2.05 9.11
CA LEU A 155 22.58 -1.00 9.42
C LEU A 155 21.80 -1.38 10.68
N ARG A 156 21.44 -0.39 11.49
CA ARG A 156 20.52 -0.59 12.63
C ARG A 156 19.12 -0.16 12.21
N ARG A 157 18.13 -1.03 12.38
CA ARG A 157 16.74 -0.68 12.04
C ARG A 157 16.23 0.40 12.99
N GLU A 158 15.59 1.42 12.45
CA GLU A 158 15.02 2.55 13.19
C GLU A 158 13.56 2.74 12.80
N GLN A 159 12.78 3.31 13.73
CA GLN A 159 11.44 3.79 13.39
C GLN A 159 11.58 5.09 12.60
N LEU A 160 11.28 5.02 11.32
CA LEU A 160 11.35 6.12 10.37
C LEU A 160 9.94 6.63 10.10
N ARG A 161 9.81 7.95 9.95
CA ARG A 161 8.55 8.56 9.51
C ARG A 161 8.53 8.60 8.00
N THR A 162 7.48 8.08 7.38
CA THR A 162 7.23 8.35 5.96
C THR A 162 6.54 9.69 5.81
N GLU A 163 6.79 10.37 4.70
CA GLU A 163 5.84 11.35 4.16
C GLU A 163 4.88 10.58 3.24
N PRO A 164 3.67 10.21 3.70
CA PRO A 164 2.75 9.38 2.91
C PRO A 164 2.19 10.13 1.71
N VAL A 165 2.23 11.47 1.75
CA VAL A 165 1.77 12.35 0.67
C VAL A 165 2.85 13.38 0.39
N THR A 166 3.32 13.44 -0.85
CA THR A 166 4.21 14.49 -1.33
C THR A 166 3.57 15.26 -2.46
N VAL A 167 3.89 16.55 -2.56
CA VAL A 167 3.35 17.46 -3.56
C VAL A 167 4.49 18.07 -4.34
N ARG A 168 4.39 18.09 -5.66
CA ARG A 168 5.31 18.82 -6.53
C ARG A 168 4.53 19.49 -7.65
N GLU A 169 5.01 20.65 -8.06
CA GLU A 169 4.46 21.36 -9.21
C GLU A 169 5.22 20.99 -10.47
N LEU A 170 4.49 20.99 -11.59
CA LEU A 170 5.02 20.78 -12.92
C LEU A 170 4.68 21.98 -13.81
N PRO A 171 5.51 22.28 -14.82
CA PRO A 171 5.18 23.24 -15.85
C PRO A 171 3.81 22.96 -16.49
N GLY A 172 3.11 24.01 -16.90
CA GLY A 172 1.76 23.90 -17.47
C GLY A 172 0.64 23.90 -16.43
N GLY A 173 0.90 24.35 -15.19
CA GLY A 173 -0.11 24.46 -14.14
C GLY A 173 -0.60 23.10 -13.68
N ILE A 174 0.31 22.17 -13.36
CA ILE A 174 -0.05 20.83 -12.91
C ILE A 174 0.49 20.59 -11.51
N THR A 175 -0.39 20.21 -10.59
CA THR A 175 -0.02 19.78 -9.24
C THR A 175 -0.03 18.26 -9.19
N VAL A 176 1.14 17.67 -8.93
CA VAL A 176 1.27 16.22 -8.72
C VAL A 176 1.18 15.94 -7.22
N ILE A 177 0.19 15.15 -6.83
CA ILE A 177 -0.02 14.68 -5.47
C ILE A 177 0.30 13.19 -5.46
N LYS A 178 1.46 12.82 -4.94
CA LYS A 178 1.86 11.40 -4.81
C LYS A 178 1.42 10.88 -3.47
N VAL A 179 0.67 9.78 -3.47
CA VAL A 179 0.27 9.06 -2.25
C VAL A 179 1.02 7.74 -2.22
N ALA A 180 2.02 7.63 -1.35
CA ALA A 180 2.84 6.42 -1.23
C ALA A 180 2.09 5.29 -0.50
N ALA A 181 1.26 5.64 0.49
CA ALA A 181 0.40 4.72 1.23
C ALA A 181 -0.72 5.49 1.92
N PHE A 182 -1.84 4.83 2.21
CA PHE A 182 -2.94 5.38 3.00
C PHE A 182 -2.70 5.15 4.50
N SER A 183 -1.70 5.82 5.06
CA SER A 183 -1.43 5.83 6.50
C SER A 183 -2.26 6.92 7.21
N ARG A 184 -2.25 6.92 8.55
CA ARG A 184 -2.99 7.89 9.35
C ARG A 184 -2.70 9.35 8.95
N GLY A 185 -3.78 10.10 8.73
CA GLY A 185 -3.78 11.49 8.29
C GLY A 185 -3.32 11.70 6.85
N SER A 186 -3.17 10.66 6.03
CA SER A 186 -2.86 10.82 4.60
C SER A 186 -4.04 11.39 3.83
N GLY A 187 -5.28 11.02 4.16
CA GLY A 187 -6.48 11.53 3.52
C GLY A 187 -6.63 13.04 3.68
N ASP A 188 -6.42 13.56 4.90
CA ASP A 188 -6.46 15.00 5.16
C ASP A 188 -5.33 15.75 4.45
N ARG A 189 -4.14 15.16 4.33
CA ARG A 189 -3.04 15.73 3.55
C ARG A 189 -3.37 15.80 2.06
N VAL A 190 -4.04 14.79 1.50
CA VAL A 190 -4.54 14.84 0.11
C VAL A 190 -5.57 15.97 -0.04
N LYS A 191 -6.54 16.08 0.87
CA LYS A 191 -7.53 17.18 0.85
C LYS A 191 -6.86 18.56 0.92
N ALA A 192 -5.86 18.71 1.80
CA ALA A 192 -5.09 19.95 1.91
C ALA A 192 -4.31 20.26 0.62
N ALA A 193 -3.66 19.25 0.02
CA ALA A 193 -2.92 19.40 -1.22
C ALA A 193 -3.82 19.80 -2.40
N VAL A 194 -5.03 19.22 -2.52
CA VAL A 194 -6.01 19.61 -3.54
C VAL A 194 -6.51 21.05 -3.32
N ARG A 195 -6.75 21.46 -2.08
CA ARG A 195 -7.15 22.84 -1.75
C ARG A 195 -6.04 23.86 -2.01
N ALA A 196 -4.79 23.48 -1.77
CA ALA A 196 -3.62 24.34 -1.97
C ALA A 196 -3.16 24.41 -3.44
N ALA A 197 -3.60 23.47 -4.29
CA ALA A 197 -3.29 23.50 -5.72
C ALA A 197 -3.73 24.84 -6.33
N PRO A 198 -2.91 25.47 -7.19
CA PRO A 198 -3.25 26.77 -7.77
C PRO A 198 -4.62 26.78 -8.49
N PRO A 199 -5.31 27.93 -8.54
CA PRO A 199 -6.51 28.07 -9.35
C PRO A 199 -6.23 27.71 -10.81
N GLY A 200 -7.13 26.93 -11.42
CA GLY A 200 -6.98 26.44 -12.80
C GLY A 200 -5.93 25.34 -13.00
N ALA A 201 -5.15 24.97 -11.98
CA ALA A 201 -4.19 23.89 -12.11
C ALA A 201 -4.89 22.52 -12.25
N GLY A 202 -4.41 21.67 -13.15
CA GLY A 202 -4.82 20.26 -13.19
C GLY A 202 -4.13 19.44 -12.09
N VAL A 203 -4.78 18.38 -11.59
CA VAL A 203 -4.18 17.48 -10.60
C VAL A 203 -3.81 16.14 -11.21
N MET A 204 -2.57 15.72 -10.98
CA MET A 204 -2.15 14.33 -11.15
C MET A 204 -2.09 13.64 -9.78
N LEU A 205 -3.01 12.72 -9.54
CA LEU A 205 -3.00 11.85 -8.35
C LEU A 205 -2.13 10.62 -8.64
N ASP A 206 -0.90 10.60 -8.15
CA ASP A 206 0.04 9.50 -8.38
C ASP A 206 -0.10 8.40 -7.31
N LEU A 207 -0.70 7.27 -7.71
CA LEU A 207 -0.93 6.08 -6.88
C LEU A 207 -0.05 4.89 -7.31
N ARG A 208 0.95 5.13 -8.17
CA ARG A 208 1.91 4.10 -8.61
C ARG A 208 2.70 3.57 -7.42
N GLY A 209 2.82 2.24 -7.33
CA GLY A 209 3.51 1.58 -6.22
C GLY A 209 2.80 1.66 -4.87
N ASN A 210 1.59 2.22 -4.78
CA ASN A 210 0.85 2.36 -3.52
C ASN A 210 0.17 1.03 -3.13
N PRO A 211 0.59 0.36 -2.04
CA PRO A 211 0.06 -0.94 -1.66
C PRO A 211 -1.33 -0.87 -0.99
N GLY A 212 -1.89 0.32 -0.80
CA GLY A 212 -3.12 0.57 -0.05
C GLY A 212 -2.84 1.14 1.34
N GLY A 213 -3.55 0.63 2.34
CA GLY A 213 -3.51 1.10 3.73
C GLY A 213 -4.91 1.18 4.34
N LEU A 214 -5.11 2.15 5.22
CA LEU A 214 -6.38 2.39 5.91
C LEU A 214 -7.47 2.81 4.92
N VAL A 215 -8.58 2.09 4.93
CA VAL A 215 -9.75 2.39 4.09
C VAL A 215 -10.33 3.76 4.41
N THR A 216 -10.37 4.13 5.68
CA THR A 216 -10.89 5.42 6.13
C THR A 216 -10.09 6.57 5.55
N GLU A 217 -8.77 6.44 5.47
CA GLU A 217 -7.88 7.42 4.85
C GLU A 217 -8.08 7.49 3.33
N ALA A 218 -8.27 6.34 2.68
CA ALA A 218 -8.57 6.26 1.25
C ALA A 218 -9.92 6.91 0.91
N VAL A 219 -10.97 6.67 1.69
CA VAL A 219 -12.28 7.33 1.52
C VAL A 219 -12.17 8.84 1.74
N THR A 220 -11.42 9.27 2.77
CA THR A 220 -11.15 10.69 3.00
C THR A 220 -10.39 11.33 1.83
N ALA A 221 -9.39 10.63 1.27
CA ALA A 221 -8.66 11.10 0.09
C ALA A 221 -9.56 11.18 -1.16
N ALA A 222 -10.41 10.19 -1.40
CA ALA A 222 -11.39 10.22 -2.50
C ALA A 222 -12.36 11.40 -2.37
N SER A 223 -12.75 11.73 -1.13
CA SER A 223 -13.59 12.90 -0.82
C SER A 223 -12.94 14.24 -1.15
N ALA A 224 -11.63 14.29 -1.41
CA ALA A 224 -11.00 15.51 -1.94
C ALA A 224 -11.48 15.87 -3.35
N PHE A 225 -11.94 14.87 -4.11
CA PHE A 225 -12.30 14.99 -5.53
C PHE A 225 -13.79 14.74 -5.81
N LEU A 226 -14.54 14.29 -4.80
CA LEU A 226 -15.95 13.91 -4.92
C LEU A 226 -16.80 14.77 -3.98
N ASP A 227 -17.97 15.19 -4.45
CA ASP A 227 -18.97 15.87 -3.63
C ASP A 227 -20.03 14.87 -3.13
N GLY A 228 -19.63 14.05 -2.17
CA GLY A 228 -20.51 13.00 -1.64
C GLY A 228 -20.67 11.78 -2.56
N GLY A 229 -21.56 10.86 -2.17
CA GLY A 229 -21.91 9.65 -2.92
C GLY A 229 -20.98 8.44 -2.71
N LEU A 230 -21.31 7.33 -3.36
CA LEU A 230 -20.66 6.03 -3.13
C LEU A 230 -19.18 6.05 -3.58
N VAL A 231 -18.32 5.45 -2.76
CA VAL A 231 -16.90 5.19 -3.04
C VAL A 231 -16.67 3.71 -3.27
N ALA A 232 -17.21 2.85 -2.41
CA ALA A 232 -17.18 1.41 -2.59
C ALA A 232 -18.27 0.75 -1.74
N THR A 233 -18.69 -0.45 -2.12
CA THR A 233 -19.40 -1.35 -1.21
C THR A 233 -18.45 -2.45 -0.75
N TYR A 234 -18.72 -3.01 0.42
CA TYR A 234 -18.05 -4.20 0.90
C TYR A 234 -19.06 -5.14 1.52
N ASP A 235 -18.92 -6.42 1.23
CA ASP A 235 -19.69 -7.48 1.86
C ASP A 235 -18.81 -8.12 2.93
N VAL A 236 -19.35 -8.27 4.15
CA VAL A 236 -18.74 -9.09 5.18
C VAL A 236 -19.70 -10.23 5.49
N ARG A 237 -19.53 -11.36 4.81
CA ARG A 237 -20.29 -12.60 5.06
C ARG A 237 -21.81 -12.42 4.93
N GLY A 238 -22.25 -11.66 3.93
CA GLY A 238 -23.67 -11.38 3.68
C GLY A 238 -24.17 -10.05 4.26
N ASP A 239 -23.38 -9.40 5.12
CA ASP A 239 -23.65 -8.04 5.58
C ASP A 239 -23.03 -7.03 4.60
N GLU A 240 -23.83 -6.58 3.64
CA GLU A 240 -23.42 -5.54 2.69
C GLU A 240 -23.39 -4.17 3.37
N ARG A 241 -22.28 -3.46 3.16
CA ARG A 241 -22.00 -2.13 3.68
C ARG A 241 -21.51 -1.23 2.57
N ALA A 242 -21.72 0.06 2.72
CA ALA A 242 -21.30 1.07 1.76
C ALA A 242 -20.41 2.13 2.41
N LEU A 243 -19.42 2.58 1.65
CA LEU A 243 -18.51 3.67 2.00
C LEU A 243 -18.84 4.86 1.14
N TYR A 244 -19.03 6.02 1.75
CA TYR A 244 -19.44 7.24 1.07
C TYR A 244 -18.36 8.31 1.23
N ALA A 245 -18.18 9.10 0.16
CA ALA A 245 -17.37 10.30 0.23
C ALA A 245 -18.08 11.36 1.09
N ALA A 246 -17.31 12.18 1.77
CA ALA A 246 -17.84 13.39 2.39
C ALA A 246 -18.17 14.44 1.31
N PRO A 247 -19.18 15.31 1.53
CA PRO A 247 -19.45 16.42 0.64
C PRO A 247 -18.35 17.51 0.70
N GLY A 248 -18.34 18.40 -0.29
CA GLY A 248 -17.45 19.55 -0.38
C GLY A 248 -16.08 19.27 -1.01
N GLY A 249 -15.96 18.18 -1.79
CA GLY A 249 -14.79 17.91 -2.62
C GLY A 249 -14.72 18.78 -3.88
N ASP A 250 -13.54 18.90 -4.48
CA ASP A 250 -13.34 19.64 -5.72
C ASP A 250 -13.73 18.78 -6.93
N THR A 251 -14.88 19.09 -7.52
CA THR A 251 -15.42 18.39 -8.70
C THR A 251 -15.11 19.11 -10.01
N ALA A 252 -14.62 20.35 -9.98
CA ALA A 252 -14.43 21.17 -11.18
C ALA A 252 -13.05 20.97 -11.81
N ARG A 253 -12.02 20.78 -10.98
CA ARG A 253 -10.64 20.71 -11.45
C ARG A 253 -10.37 19.48 -12.34
N PRO A 254 -9.60 19.57 -13.43
CA PRO A 254 -9.18 18.37 -14.17
C PRO A 254 -8.33 17.42 -13.31
N VAL A 255 -8.64 16.12 -13.31
CA VAL A 255 -7.90 15.11 -12.52
C VAL A 255 -7.52 13.93 -13.40
N VAL A 256 -6.26 13.50 -13.28
CA VAL A 256 -5.75 12.24 -13.83
C VAL A 256 -5.17 11.42 -12.69
N ALA A 257 -5.50 10.13 -12.62
CA ALA A 257 -4.94 9.19 -11.66
C ALA A 257 -3.86 8.32 -12.32
N LEU A 258 -2.63 8.32 -11.79
CA LEU A 258 -1.55 7.46 -12.29
C LEU A 258 -1.53 6.16 -11.51
N VAL A 259 -1.54 5.03 -12.22
CA VAL A 259 -1.63 3.70 -11.60
C VAL A 259 -0.67 2.70 -12.25
N ASP A 260 -0.28 1.68 -11.49
CA ASP A 260 0.50 0.56 -11.99
C ASP A 260 0.19 -0.75 -11.26
N GLY A 261 0.90 -1.83 -11.60
CA GLY A 261 0.77 -3.13 -10.94
C GLY A 261 1.12 -3.13 -9.44
N GLY A 262 1.70 -2.05 -8.91
CA GLY A 262 1.92 -1.84 -7.49
C GLY A 262 0.76 -1.12 -6.78
N THR A 263 -0.13 -0.45 -7.53
CA THR A 263 -1.40 0.09 -7.01
C THR A 263 -2.28 -1.08 -6.53
N MET A 264 -2.57 -1.15 -5.24
CA MET A 264 -3.26 -2.29 -4.62
C MET A 264 -4.30 -1.83 -3.58
N SER A 265 -5.32 -2.66 -3.34
CA SER A 265 -6.13 -2.58 -2.12
C SER A 265 -6.87 -1.23 -2.02
N ALA A 266 -6.75 -0.51 -0.91
CA ALA A 266 -7.37 0.80 -0.72
C ALA A 266 -7.02 1.82 -1.84
N ALA A 267 -5.86 1.69 -2.49
CA ALA A 267 -5.52 2.52 -3.66
C ALA A 267 -6.38 2.18 -4.89
N GLU A 268 -6.66 0.89 -5.12
CA GLU A 268 -7.56 0.46 -6.19
C GLU A 268 -9.00 0.89 -5.93
N LEU A 269 -9.41 0.96 -4.66
CA LEU A 269 -10.69 1.52 -4.24
C LEU A 269 -10.81 3.00 -4.63
N VAL A 270 -9.80 3.83 -4.36
CA VAL A 270 -9.80 5.24 -4.78
C VAL A 270 -9.81 5.36 -6.30
N THR A 271 -8.95 4.61 -7.00
CA THR A 271 -8.92 4.61 -8.47
C THR A 271 -10.28 4.22 -9.05
N GLY A 272 -10.88 3.13 -8.57
CA GLY A 272 -12.17 2.64 -9.04
C GLY A 272 -13.30 3.62 -8.76
N ALA A 273 -13.32 4.25 -7.59
CA ALA A 273 -14.32 5.26 -7.23
C ALA A 273 -14.25 6.50 -8.14
N LEU A 274 -13.04 6.99 -8.40
CA LEU A 274 -12.85 8.16 -9.27
C LEU A 274 -13.14 7.82 -10.75
N GLN A 275 -12.75 6.64 -11.20
CA GLN A 275 -13.00 6.19 -12.58
C GLN A 275 -14.49 5.95 -12.83
N ASP A 276 -15.17 5.17 -11.99
CA ASP A 276 -16.59 4.82 -12.18
C ASP A 276 -17.51 6.03 -12.16
N ARG A 277 -17.08 7.09 -11.47
CA ARG A 277 -17.83 8.33 -11.34
C ARG A 277 -17.44 9.37 -12.37
N GLY A 278 -16.62 8.99 -13.36
CA GLY A 278 -16.13 9.89 -14.41
C GLY A 278 -15.31 11.06 -13.87
N ARG A 279 -14.77 10.95 -12.65
CA ARG A 279 -14.11 12.05 -11.95
C ARG A 279 -12.64 12.20 -12.35
N ALA A 280 -11.97 11.08 -12.61
CA ALA A 280 -10.59 11.07 -13.07
C ALA A 280 -10.41 10.08 -14.20
N VAL A 281 -9.52 10.40 -15.14
CA VAL A 281 -9.02 9.46 -16.13
C VAL A 281 -7.85 8.70 -15.51
N ALA A 282 -7.93 7.36 -15.45
CA ALA A 282 -6.85 6.52 -14.97
C ALA A 282 -5.84 6.24 -16.11
N VAL A 283 -4.55 6.50 -15.86
CA VAL A 283 -3.49 6.35 -16.86
C VAL A 283 -2.36 5.48 -16.26
N GLY A 284 -1.88 4.49 -17.03
CA GLY A 284 -0.76 3.66 -16.61
C GLY A 284 -0.93 2.18 -16.97
N THR A 285 -0.67 1.28 -16.03
CA THR A 285 -0.85 -0.17 -16.23
C THR A 285 -1.92 -0.75 -15.30
N ARG A 286 -2.38 -1.97 -15.59
CA ARG A 286 -3.37 -2.67 -14.77
C ARG A 286 -2.89 -2.78 -13.33
N THR A 287 -3.79 -2.51 -12.38
CA THR A 287 -3.51 -2.59 -10.94
C THR A 287 -3.48 -4.02 -10.43
N PHE A 288 -3.08 -4.21 -9.17
CA PHE A 288 -2.73 -5.53 -8.64
C PHE A 288 -3.89 -6.53 -8.56
N GLY A 289 -5.11 -6.07 -8.22
CA GLY A 289 -6.30 -6.89 -8.13
C GLY A 289 -6.51 -7.57 -6.78
N LYS A 290 -6.29 -6.86 -5.67
CA LYS A 290 -6.63 -7.37 -4.33
C LYS A 290 -8.00 -6.87 -3.93
N GLY A 291 -9.06 -7.59 -4.31
CA GLY A 291 -10.46 -7.20 -4.07
C GLY A 291 -11.05 -7.62 -2.72
N SER A 292 -10.23 -8.13 -1.81
CA SER A 292 -10.66 -8.67 -0.52
C SER A 292 -10.54 -7.67 0.63
N VAL A 293 -11.48 -7.72 1.57
CA VAL A 293 -11.40 -7.05 2.87
C VAL A 293 -10.77 -7.98 3.89
N GLN A 294 -9.84 -7.47 4.69
CA GLN A 294 -9.24 -8.22 5.78
C GLN A 294 -9.54 -7.57 7.13
N MET A 295 -9.73 -8.40 8.16
CA MET A 295 -9.91 -7.94 9.52
C MET A 295 -8.94 -8.63 10.47
N PRO A 296 -8.32 -7.89 11.40
CA PRO A 296 -7.50 -8.48 12.44
C PRO A 296 -8.39 -9.17 13.49
N THR A 297 -8.07 -10.42 13.82
CA THR A 297 -8.65 -11.20 14.90
C THR A 297 -7.56 -11.48 15.93
N GLN A 298 -7.74 -11.01 17.16
CA GLN A 298 -6.80 -11.32 18.24
C GLN A 298 -6.90 -12.81 18.60
N LEU A 299 -5.75 -13.43 18.80
CA LEU A 299 -5.66 -14.85 19.16
C LEU A 299 -5.10 -14.99 20.59
N PRO A 300 -5.43 -16.09 21.28
CA PRO A 300 -4.79 -16.45 22.55
C PRO A 300 -3.26 -16.42 22.45
N GLY A 301 -2.60 -15.83 23.45
CA GLY A 301 -1.14 -15.66 23.47
C GLY A 301 -0.64 -14.40 22.74
N GLY A 302 -1.52 -13.50 22.29
CA GLY A 302 -1.15 -12.17 21.79
C GLY A 302 -0.78 -12.08 20.31
N SER A 303 -0.85 -13.19 19.57
CA SER A 303 -0.79 -13.18 18.11
C SER A 303 -2.07 -12.64 17.49
N VAL A 304 -2.00 -12.19 16.23
CA VAL A 304 -3.15 -11.65 15.49
C VAL A 304 -3.25 -12.33 14.14
N ALA A 305 -4.44 -12.84 13.79
CA ALA A 305 -4.74 -13.32 12.45
C ALA A 305 -5.44 -12.22 11.65
N GLU A 306 -4.85 -11.78 10.55
CA GLU A 306 -5.50 -10.90 9.57
C GLU A 306 -6.12 -11.78 8.49
N LEU A 307 -7.45 -11.95 8.55
CA LEU A 307 -8.20 -12.91 7.74
C LEU A 307 -9.05 -12.20 6.71
N THR A 308 -9.19 -12.78 5.51
CA THR A 308 -10.18 -12.29 4.56
C THR A 308 -11.58 -12.56 5.09
N VAL A 309 -12.36 -11.49 5.24
CA VAL A 309 -13.74 -11.55 5.74
C VAL A 309 -14.78 -11.24 4.68
N GLY A 310 -14.34 -10.79 3.50
CA GLY A 310 -15.21 -10.57 2.37
C GLY A 310 -14.54 -9.80 1.25
N THR A 311 -15.33 -9.12 0.42
CA THR A 311 -14.86 -8.47 -0.81
C THR A 311 -15.44 -7.08 -0.95
N TYR A 312 -14.72 -6.20 -1.62
CA TYR A 312 -15.21 -4.88 -1.97
C TYR A 312 -15.47 -4.75 -3.47
N ARG A 313 -16.39 -3.84 -3.80
CA ARG A 313 -16.79 -3.51 -5.17
C ARG A 313 -16.71 -2.01 -5.40
N THR A 314 -16.36 -1.63 -6.62
CA THR A 314 -16.38 -0.22 -7.03
C THR A 314 -17.82 0.29 -7.17
N PRO A 315 -18.08 1.60 -7.33
CA PRO A 315 -19.44 2.12 -7.45
C PRO A 315 -20.26 1.53 -8.60
N ALA A 316 -19.63 1.13 -9.70
CA ALA A 316 -20.26 0.42 -10.82
C ALA A 316 -20.42 -1.11 -10.58
N GLY A 317 -20.14 -1.59 -9.37
CA GLY A 317 -20.29 -2.99 -8.97
C GLY A 317 -19.14 -3.92 -9.39
N ARG A 318 -18.03 -3.38 -9.91
CA ARG A 318 -16.90 -4.19 -10.39
C ARG A 318 -16.17 -4.84 -9.22
N SER A 319 -15.93 -6.15 -9.33
CA SER A 319 -15.03 -6.87 -8.42
C SER A 319 -13.59 -6.77 -8.92
N LEU A 320 -12.67 -6.52 -7.99
CA LEU A 320 -11.24 -6.34 -8.31
C LEU A 320 -10.43 -7.62 -8.13
N ASP A 321 -10.97 -8.63 -7.45
CA ASP A 321 -10.18 -9.80 -7.05
C ASP A 321 -9.65 -10.58 -8.26
N GLY A 322 -8.31 -10.67 -8.34
CA GLY A 322 -7.59 -11.28 -9.46
C GLY A 322 -7.62 -10.50 -10.78
N LYS A 323 -8.31 -9.36 -10.84
CA LYS A 323 -8.50 -8.57 -12.08
C LYS A 323 -7.86 -7.19 -12.04
N GLY A 324 -7.92 -6.53 -10.89
CA GLY A 324 -7.56 -5.12 -10.72
C GLY A 324 -8.44 -4.16 -11.51
N ILE A 325 -8.09 -2.90 -11.45
CA ILE A 325 -8.58 -1.81 -12.29
C ILE A 325 -7.77 -1.79 -13.59
N THR A 326 -8.48 -1.73 -14.71
CA THR A 326 -7.86 -1.45 -16.01
C THR A 326 -7.85 0.07 -16.21
N PRO A 327 -6.69 0.69 -16.48
CA PRO A 327 -6.64 2.14 -16.72
C PRO A 327 -7.40 2.48 -18.01
N ASP A 328 -7.99 3.68 -18.06
CA ASP A 328 -8.67 4.20 -19.24
C ASP A 328 -7.67 4.39 -20.40
N LEU A 329 -6.43 4.75 -20.08
CA LEU A 329 -5.34 4.88 -21.03
C LEU A 329 -4.11 4.11 -20.58
N ALA A 330 -3.74 3.09 -21.35
CA ALA A 330 -2.53 2.31 -21.11
C ALA A 330 -1.25 3.17 -21.35
N ALA A 331 -0.32 3.13 -20.41
CA ALA A 331 0.99 3.76 -20.53
C ALA A 331 2.02 3.01 -19.66
N GLY A 332 3.19 2.74 -20.23
CA GLY A 332 4.35 2.23 -19.49
C GLY A 332 5.24 3.37 -18.99
N THR A 333 6.43 3.50 -19.54
CA THR A 333 7.43 4.51 -19.15
C THR A 333 7.00 5.96 -19.41
N ALA A 334 6.12 6.21 -20.39
CA ALA A 334 5.63 7.55 -20.75
C ALA A 334 4.34 7.99 -19.99
N VAL A 335 4.05 7.40 -18.82
CA VAL A 335 2.79 7.63 -18.10
C VAL A 335 2.55 9.10 -17.72
N GLU A 336 3.58 9.82 -17.26
CA GLU A 336 3.43 11.24 -16.90
C GLU A 336 3.20 12.12 -18.14
N GLU A 337 3.91 11.88 -19.23
CA GLU A 337 3.72 12.61 -20.49
C GLU A 337 2.28 12.42 -21.01
N ARG A 338 1.80 11.18 -21.01
CA ARG A 338 0.43 10.87 -21.44
C ARG A 338 -0.60 11.53 -20.53
N ALA A 339 -0.37 11.54 -19.22
CA ALA A 339 -1.22 12.23 -18.27
C ALA A 339 -1.25 13.75 -18.50
N ARG A 340 -0.13 14.38 -18.89
CA ARG A 340 -0.10 15.81 -19.23
C ARG A 340 -0.97 16.10 -20.46
N ALA A 341 -0.89 15.26 -21.48
CA ALA A 341 -1.72 15.41 -22.68
C ALA A 341 -3.22 15.30 -22.34
N VAL A 342 -3.60 14.36 -21.47
CA VAL A 342 -4.98 14.23 -21.00
C VAL A 342 -5.44 15.46 -20.23
N LEU A 343 -4.64 15.95 -19.27
CA LEU A 343 -4.98 17.16 -18.52
C LEU A 343 -5.12 18.39 -19.42
N GLY A 344 -4.26 18.54 -20.42
CA GLY A 344 -4.36 19.61 -21.41
C GLY A 344 -5.67 19.55 -22.21
N GLY A 345 -6.14 18.36 -22.57
CA GLY A 345 -7.42 18.16 -23.24
C GLY A 345 -8.62 18.42 -22.32
N LEU A 346 -8.56 17.99 -21.06
CA LEU A 346 -9.64 18.20 -20.08
C LEU A 346 -9.79 19.68 -19.70
N GLY A 347 -8.68 20.42 -19.57
CA GLY A 347 -8.71 21.85 -19.20
C GLY A 347 -9.12 22.79 -20.33
N ALA A 348 -9.07 22.36 -21.59
CA ALA A 348 -9.50 23.17 -22.73
C ALA A 348 -11.02 23.17 -22.97
N GLY A 349 -11.76 22.29 -22.27
CA GLY A 349 -13.21 22.11 -22.42
C GLY A 349 -14.07 22.71 -21.32
N SER A 350 -13.47 23.41 -20.34
CA SER A 350 -14.15 24.05 -19.20
C SER A 350 -14.21 25.56 -19.35
#